data_AF-A0AAN8GHT1-F1
#
_entry.id   AF-A0AAN8GHT1-F1
#
_cell.length_a   1.000
_cell.length_b   1.000
_cell.length_c   1.000
_cell.angle_alpha   90.00
_cell.angle_beta   90.00
_cell.angle_gamma   90.00
#
_symmetry.space_group_name_H-M   'P 1'
#
loop_
_entity.id
_entity.type
_entity.pdbx_description
1 polymer ?
#
loop_
_entity_poly.entity_id
_entity_poly.type
_entity_poly.pdbx_seq_one_letter_code
_entity_poly.pdbx_strand_id
1 'polypeptide(L)'
;MKRPCEDSSSAESDLEENIDVGRECLYPGHLAATRSPTASTQVTARKKRRGIIEKRRRDRINSSLSELRRLVPSAFDKQGSGKLEKAEILQMTVDHLKLQATAGKGYFDAQALALDFLSLGFRECVTEVSRFLSSVEGLTPKTL
;
A
#
# COMPACT_ATOMS: atom_id res chain seq x y z
N MET A 1 51.71 13.62 7.06
CA MET A 1 52.31 12.29 6.84
C MET A 1 52.11 11.41 8.06
N LYS A 2 51.25 10.39 7.99
CA LYS A 2 51.46 9.02 8.53
C LYS A 2 50.22 8.16 8.22
N ARG A 3 50.52 6.87 8.01
CA ARG A 3 49.85 5.81 7.23
C ARG A 3 48.61 5.15 7.90
N PRO A 4 47.87 4.30 7.17
CA PRO A 4 46.55 3.78 7.54
C PRO A 4 46.64 2.51 8.42
N CYS A 5 45.51 2.09 9.00
CA CYS A 5 45.37 0.82 9.69
C CYS A 5 44.20 0.02 9.11
N GLU A 6 44.46 -1.27 8.96
CA GLU A 6 43.79 -2.27 8.14
C GLU A 6 42.50 -2.83 8.76
N ASP A 7 41.78 -3.56 7.91
CA ASP A 7 40.59 -4.36 8.10
C ASP A 7 40.33 -5.00 9.48
N SER A 8 39.05 -5.01 9.84
CA SER A 8 38.44 -6.17 10.50
C SER A 8 37.02 -6.32 9.99
N SER A 9 36.91 -7.12 8.93
CA SER A 9 35.71 -7.87 8.58
C SER A 9 35.29 -8.73 9.77
N SER A 10 34.08 -8.54 10.26
CA SER A 10 33.44 -9.53 11.14
C SER A 10 31.99 -9.63 10.70
N ALA A 11 31.69 -10.71 9.97
CA ALA A 11 30.36 -11.06 9.54
C ALA A 11 29.43 -11.23 10.75
N GLU A 12 28.40 -10.38 10.84
CA GLU A 12 27.22 -10.64 11.66
C GLU A 12 26.41 -11.79 11.04
N SER A 13 26.67 -13.01 11.51
CA SER A 13 25.83 -14.17 11.20
C SER A 13 24.50 -14.07 11.96
N ASP A 14 23.42 -13.80 11.24
CA ASP A 14 22.03 -13.99 11.68
C ASP A 14 21.79 -15.48 12.01
N LEU A 15 21.86 -15.84 13.28
CA LEU A 15 21.38 -17.15 13.73
C LEU A 15 19.86 -17.09 13.87
N GLU A 16 19.17 -17.64 12.88
CA GLU A 16 17.74 -17.99 12.99
C GLU A 16 17.55 -18.97 14.16
N GLU A 17 17.06 -18.47 15.29
CA GLU A 17 16.62 -19.31 16.40
C GLU A 17 15.29 -19.97 16.03
N ASN A 18 15.39 -21.15 15.41
CA ASN A 18 14.28 -22.07 15.21
C ASN A 18 13.70 -22.44 16.58
N ILE A 19 12.40 -22.19 16.76
CA ILE A 19 11.69 -22.49 18.00
C ILE A 19 11.46 -24.00 18.06
N ASP A 20 12.17 -24.69 18.95
CA ASP A 20 11.89 -26.07 19.35
C ASP A 20 10.51 -26.15 20.01
N VAL A 21 9.52 -26.65 19.25
CA VAL A 21 8.21 -27.01 19.80
C VAL A 21 8.38 -28.38 20.43
N GLY A 22 8.86 -28.38 21.67
CA GLY A 22 9.06 -29.57 22.49
C GLY A 22 7.84 -30.49 22.49
N ARG A 23 7.90 -31.50 21.64
CA ARG A 23 7.36 -32.83 21.88
C ARG A 23 8.27 -33.44 22.97
N GLU A 24 7.74 -34.15 23.94
CA GLU A 24 7.90 -35.60 24.06
C GLU A 24 7.37 -35.96 25.47
N CYS A 25 6.48 -36.94 25.55
CA CYS A 25 6.74 -38.28 26.08
C CYS A 25 6.49 -38.44 27.59
N LEU A 26 5.47 -39.25 27.84
CA LEU A 26 5.12 -39.86 29.11
C LEU A 26 6.15 -40.96 29.40
N TYR A 27 6.96 -40.88 30.46
CA TYR A 27 7.36 -41.99 31.38
C TYR A 27 8.25 -41.47 32.53
N PRO A 28 8.19 -42.08 33.74
CA PRO A 28 8.73 -41.49 34.96
C PRO A 28 10.09 -42.08 35.38
N GLY A 29 11.03 -41.20 35.75
CA GLY A 29 12.17 -41.57 36.60
C GLY A 29 13.53 -41.02 36.17
N HIS A 30 13.82 -39.75 36.49
CA HIS A 30 15.15 -39.36 36.96
C HIS A 30 15.13 -37.96 37.58
N LEU A 31 15.77 -37.86 38.75
CA LEU A 31 15.90 -36.62 39.51
C LEU A 31 16.89 -35.69 38.81
N ALA A 32 16.43 -34.57 38.30
CA ALA A 32 17.27 -33.44 37.94
C ALA A 32 16.53 -32.13 38.26
N ALA A 33 17.04 -31.46 39.30
CA ALA A 33 16.79 -30.09 39.71
C ALA A 33 15.62 -29.38 39.00
N THR A 34 14.43 -29.44 39.59
CA THR A 34 13.34 -28.51 39.30
C THR A 34 13.73 -27.12 39.79
N ARG A 35 14.54 -26.40 38.99
CA ARG A 35 14.53 -24.95 39.01
C ARG A 35 13.20 -24.53 38.42
N SER A 36 12.19 -24.45 39.27
CA SER A 36 10.91 -23.81 38.98
C SER A 36 11.21 -22.48 38.28
N PRO A 37 10.68 -22.22 37.07
CA PRO A 37 10.77 -20.88 36.51
C PRO A 37 10.00 -20.01 37.50
N THR A 38 10.71 -19.14 38.22
CA THR A 38 10.08 -18.17 39.11
C THR A 38 8.99 -17.47 38.31
N ALA A 39 7.78 -17.35 38.88
CA ALA A 39 6.61 -16.80 38.17
C ALA A 39 6.93 -15.46 37.47
N SER A 40 7.88 -14.69 38.04
CA SER A 40 8.50 -13.50 37.46
C SER A 40 9.05 -13.70 36.03
N THR A 41 9.84 -14.75 35.76
CA THR A 41 10.46 -15.04 34.45
C THR A 41 9.42 -15.41 33.39
N GLN A 42 8.33 -16.08 33.78
CA GLN A 42 7.24 -16.36 32.84
C GLN A 42 6.44 -15.09 32.46
N VAL A 43 6.25 -14.18 33.42
CA VAL A 43 5.55 -12.90 33.18
C VAL A 43 6.35 -12.00 32.24
N THR A 44 7.66 -11.91 32.39
CA THR A 44 8.53 -11.13 31.49
C THR A 44 8.60 -11.74 30.08
N ALA A 45 8.65 -13.07 29.96
CA ALA A 45 8.61 -13.76 28.66
C ALA A 45 7.27 -13.55 27.92
N ARG A 46 6.13 -13.60 28.64
CA ARG A 46 4.81 -13.27 28.09
C ARG A 46 4.74 -11.81 27.65
N LYS A 47 5.30 -10.88 28.43
CA LYS A 47 5.36 -9.45 28.09
C LYS A 47 6.24 -9.19 26.87
N LYS A 48 7.38 -9.86 26.74
CA LYS A 48 8.27 -9.78 25.56
C LYS A 48 7.56 -10.30 24.30
N ARG A 49 6.88 -11.45 24.37
CA ARG A 49 6.06 -11.98 23.25
C ARG A 49 4.94 -11.02 22.84
N ARG A 50 4.23 -10.44 23.82
CA ARG A 50 3.21 -9.41 23.55
C ARG A 50 3.80 -8.19 22.82
N GLY A 51 5.00 -7.75 23.20
CA GLY A 51 5.71 -6.65 22.54
C GLY A 51 6.05 -6.93 21.07
N ILE A 52 6.48 -8.15 20.74
CA ILE A 52 6.80 -8.56 19.37
C ILE A 52 5.55 -8.58 18.49
N ILE A 53 4.45 -9.14 18.99
CA ILE A 53 3.18 -9.20 18.25
C ILE A 53 2.66 -7.80 17.95
N GLU A 54 2.70 -6.91 18.95
CA GLU A 54 2.25 -5.53 18.76
C GLU A 54 3.18 -4.73 17.84
N LYS A 55 4.49 -4.98 17.86
CA LYS A 55 5.43 -4.41 16.88
C LYS A 55 5.03 -4.82 15.46
N ARG A 56 4.87 -6.11 15.20
CA ARG A 56 4.44 -6.63 13.87
C ARG A 56 3.10 -6.03 13.42
N ARG A 57 2.13 -5.87 14.34
CA ARG A 57 0.85 -5.22 14.04
C ARG A 57 1.05 -3.76 13.60
N ARG A 58 1.85 -2.99 14.34
CA ARG A 58 2.15 -1.59 14.01
C ARG A 58 2.89 -1.46 12.68
N ASP A 59 3.82 -2.35 12.40
CA ASP A 59 4.58 -2.36 11.14
C ASP A 59 3.65 -2.61 9.95
N ARG A 60 2.72 -3.57 10.06
CA ARG A 60 1.68 -3.81 9.05
C ARG A 60 0.82 -2.57 8.79
N ILE A 61 0.35 -1.91 9.85
CA ILE A 61 -0.46 -0.68 9.73
C ILE A 61 0.32 0.44 9.03
N ASN A 62 1.58 0.64 9.41
CA ASN A 62 2.41 1.68 8.81
C ASN A 62 2.75 1.36 7.35
N SER A 63 2.94 0.09 7.00
CA SER A 63 3.10 -0.36 5.62
C SER A 63 1.87 -0.02 4.78
N SER A 64 0.67 -0.40 5.25
CA SER A 64 -0.59 -0.08 4.55
C SER A 64 -0.81 1.43 4.39
N LEU A 65 -0.51 2.24 5.41
CA LEU A 65 -0.60 3.70 5.28
C LEU A 65 0.38 4.28 4.24
N SER A 66 1.57 3.68 4.13
CA SER A 66 2.56 4.10 3.14
C SER A 66 2.13 3.70 1.73
N GLU A 67 1.49 2.55 1.58
CA GLU A 67 0.90 2.11 0.33
C GLU A 67 -0.28 2.98 -0.09
N LEU A 68 -1.20 3.32 0.83
CA LEU A 68 -2.31 4.23 0.58
C LEU A 68 -1.84 5.60 0.06
N ARG A 69 -0.75 6.15 0.62
CA ARG A 69 -0.16 7.40 0.10
C ARG A 69 0.26 7.33 -1.36
N ARG A 70 0.69 6.16 -1.84
CA ARG A 70 1.10 5.97 -3.24
C ARG A 70 -0.09 5.69 -4.16
N LEU A 71 -1.10 5.00 -3.67
CA LEU A 71 -2.25 4.57 -4.47
C LEU A 71 -3.33 5.65 -4.63
N VAL A 72 -3.48 6.52 -3.63
CA VAL A 72 -4.52 7.55 -3.64
C VAL A 72 -3.97 8.81 -4.31
N PRO A 73 -4.53 9.26 -5.45
CA PRO A 73 -3.96 10.37 -6.24
C PRO A 73 -3.75 11.65 -5.43
N SER A 74 -4.76 12.07 -4.67
CA SER A 74 -4.66 13.27 -3.84
C SER A 74 -3.57 13.15 -2.77
N ALA A 75 -3.36 11.97 -2.19
CA ALA A 75 -2.34 11.75 -1.17
C ALA A 75 -0.94 11.69 -1.78
N PHE A 76 -0.84 11.14 -3.00
CA PHE A 76 0.39 11.07 -3.78
C PHE A 76 0.89 12.47 -4.15
N ASP A 77 0.00 13.34 -4.61
CA ASP A 77 0.34 14.73 -4.99
C ASP A 77 0.96 15.51 -3.82
N LYS A 78 0.57 15.19 -2.59
CA LYS A 78 1.08 15.85 -1.38
C LYS A 78 2.39 15.27 -0.85
N GLN A 79 2.99 14.28 -1.50
CA GLN A 79 4.22 13.63 -1.03
C GLN A 79 5.42 14.62 -0.93
N GLY A 80 5.40 15.72 -1.69
CA GLY A 80 6.40 16.79 -1.63
C GLY A 80 6.18 17.84 -0.53
N SER A 81 5.01 17.85 0.13
CA SER A 81 4.60 18.92 1.06
C SER A 81 4.85 18.59 2.54
N GLY A 82 5.60 17.53 2.85
CA GLY A 82 5.90 17.08 4.20
C GLY A 82 5.17 15.80 4.62
N LYS A 83 5.40 15.35 5.87
CA LYS A 83 4.84 14.11 6.38
C LYS A 83 3.34 14.28 6.67
N LEU A 84 2.49 13.73 5.80
CA LEU A 84 1.04 13.70 5.99
C LEU A 84 0.63 13.05 7.32
N GLU A 85 -0.41 13.58 7.96
CA GLU A 85 -0.97 12.98 9.16
C GLU A 85 -1.72 11.68 8.85
N LYS A 86 -1.79 10.75 9.82
CA LYS A 86 -2.47 9.47 9.61
C LYS A 86 -3.96 9.65 9.31
N ALA A 87 -4.61 10.58 10.02
CA ALA A 87 -6.01 10.90 9.80
C ALA A 87 -6.25 11.47 8.40
N GLU A 88 -5.36 12.34 7.92
CA GLU A 88 -5.43 12.92 6.58
C GLU A 88 -5.34 11.85 5.49
N ILE A 89 -4.38 10.92 5.57
CA ILE A 89 -4.25 9.80 4.61
C ILE A 89 -5.55 8.99 4.55
N LEU A 90 -6.12 8.67 5.71
CA LEU A 90 -7.37 7.89 5.79
C LEU A 90 -8.55 8.65 5.19
N GLN A 91 -8.68 9.96 5.48
CA GLN A 91 -9.73 10.79 4.93
C GLN A 91 -9.66 10.88 3.41
N MET A 92 -8.48 11.18 2.88
CA MET A 92 -8.24 11.26 1.43
C MET A 92 -8.54 9.92 0.73
N THR A 93 -8.22 8.81 1.38
CA THR A 93 -8.55 7.46 0.89
C THR A 93 -10.07 7.24 0.85
N VAL A 94 -10.79 7.58 1.92
CA VAL A 94 -12.25 7.43 1.98
C VAL A 94 -12.94 8.27 0.91
N ASP A 95 -12.50 9.51 0.72
CA ASP A 95 -13.08 10.40 -0.30
C ASP A 95 -12.82 9.88 -1.71
N HIS A 96 -11.63 9.33 -1.96
CA HIS A 96 -11.31 8.66 -3.22
C HIS A 96 -12.20 7.43 -3.48
N LEU A 97 -12.46 6.61 -2.46
CA LEU A 97 -13.35 5.44 -2.58
C LEU A 97 -14.80 5.85 -2.78
N LYS A 98 -15.28 6.90 -2.10
CA LYS A 98 -16.62 7.45 -2.32
C LYS A 98 -16.79 7.92 -3.75
N LEU A 99 -15.81 8.66 -4.28
CA LEU A 99 -15.81 9.11 -5.66
C LEU A 99 -15.92 7.92 -6.61
N GLN A 100 -15.12 6.87 -6.42
CA GLN A 100 -15.19 5.65 -7.24
C GLN A 100 -16.55 4.94 -7.14
N ALA A 101 -17.10 4.82 -5.93
CA ALA A 101 -18.40 4.18 -5.70
C ALA A 101 -19.57 4.97 -6.30
N THR A 102 -19.56 6.30 -6.19
CA THR A 102 -20.60 7.16 -6.79
C THR A 102 -20.43 7.32 -8.30
N ALA A 103 -19.21 7.22 -8.82
CA ALA A 103 -18.93 7.31 -10.24
C ALA A 103 -19.17 5.99 -11.00
N GLY A 104 -19.60 4.91 -10.31
CA GLY A 104 -19.90 3.62 -10.93
C GLY A 104 -18.72 2.91 -11.60
N LYS A 105 -17.50 3.46 -11.46
CA LYS A 105 -16.29 3.02 -12.17
C LYS A 105 -15.35 2.31 -11.21
N GLY A 106 -15.76 1.11 -10.83
CA GLY A 106 -14.82 0.09 -10.40
C GLY A 106 -14.12 -0.44 -11.65
N TYR A 107 -12.80 -0.23 -11.73
CA TYR A 107 -11.95 -0.69 -12.82
C TYR A 107 -12.22 -0.03 -14.18
N PHE A 108 -11.22 -0.07 -15.06
CA PHE A 108 -11.29 0.44 -16.43
C PHE A 108 -12.57 -0.02 -17.12
N ASP A 109 -13.58 0.85 -17.17
CA ASP A 109 -14.74 0.61 -18.01
C ASP A 109 -14.31 0.91 -19.45
N ALA A 110 -13.73 -0.12 -20.08
CA ALA A 110 -13.38 -0.11 -21.49
C ALA A 110 -14.58 0.32 -22.35
N GLN A 111 -15.82 0.09 -21.87
CA GLN A 111 -17.02 0.54 -22.53
C GLN A 111 -17.22 2.05 -22.40
N ALA A 112 -17.06 2.65 -21.22
CA ALA A 112 -17.06 4.11 -21.09
C ALA A 112 -15.97 4.78 -21.93
N LEU A 113 -14.75 4.24 -21.94
CA LEU A 113 -13.68 4.75 -22.80
C LEU A 113 -14.03 4.61 -24.28
N ALA A 114 -14.61 3.48 -24.70
CA ALA A 114 -15.07 3.29 -26.06
C ALA A 114 -16.18 4.28 -26.44
N LEU A 115 -17.10 4.60 -25.54
CA LEU A 115 -18.14 5.60 -25.75
C LEU A 115 -17.55 7.02 -25.84
N ASP A 116 -16.53 7.34 -25.04
CA ASP A 116 -15.82 8.62 -25.11
C ASP A 116 -15.09 8.77 -26.46
N PHE A 117 -14.38 7.73 -26.90
CA PHE A 117 -13.72 7.71 -28.22
C PHE A 117 -14.72 7.76 -29.38
N LEU A 118 -15.83 7.05 -29.28
CA LEU A 118 -16.92 7.10 -30.27
C LEU A 118 -17.49 8.53 -30.37
N SER A 119 -17.75 9.16 -29.23
CA SER A 119 -18.29 10.53 -29.17
C SER A 119 -17.30 11.56 -29.73
N LEU A 120 -16.00 11.37 -29.46
CA LEU A 120 -14.93 12.19 -30.02
C LEU A 120 -14.88 12.07 -31.55
N GLY A 121 -14.82 10.84 -32.07
CA GLY A 121 -14.79 10.58 -33.52
C GLY A 121 -16.06 11.03 -34.24
N PHE A 122 -17.23 10.90 -33.61
CA PHE A 122 -18.49 11.43 -34.13
C PHE A 122 -18.42 12.96 -34.27
N ARG A 123 -17.90 13.67 -33.25
CA ARG A 123 -17.75 15.13 -33.30
C ARG A 123 -16.78 15.57 -34.40
N GLU A 124 -15.67 14.86 -34.57
CA GLU A 124 -14.72 15.12 -35.65
C GLU A 124 -15.38 14.92 -37.03
N CYS A 125 -16.12 13.82 -37.21
CA CYS A 125 -16.88 13.55 -38.43
C CYS A 125 -17.90 14.66 -38.74
N VAL A 126 -18.71 15.06 -37.74
CA VAL A 126 -19.68 16.15 -37.90
C VAL A 126 -18.99 17.47 -38.25
N THR A 127 -17.86 17.77 -37.61
CA THR A 127 -17.07 18.97 -37.92
C THR A 127 -16.57 18.96 -39.36
N GLU A 128 -16.05 17.83 -39.82
CA GLU A 128 -15.53 17.69 -41.18
C GLU A 128 -16.65 17.74 -42.23
N VAL A 129 -17.80 17.11 -41.96
CA VAL A 129 -19.00 17.23 -42.82
C VAL A 129 -19.48 18.67 -42.88
N SER A 130 -19.55 19.37 -41.74
CA SER A 130 -19.91 20.79 -41.70
C SER A 130 -18.95 21.65 -42.51
N ARG A 131 -17.64 21.35 -42.45
CA ARG A 131 -16.59 22.04 -43.21
C ARG A 131 -16.75 21.77 -44.72
N PHE A 132 -16.97 20.51 -45.09
CA PHE A 132 -17.20 20.12 -46.48
C PHE A 132 -18.43 20.81 -47.07
N LEU A 133 -19.58 20.72 -46.39
CA LEU A 133 -20.81 21.38 -46.84
C LEU A 133 -20.61 22.89 -46.99
N SER A 134 -19.94 23.55 -46.03
CA SER A 134 -19.61 24.99 -46.11
C SER A 134 -18.66 25.34 -47.28
N SER A 135 -17.86 24.38 -47.74
CA SER A 135 -16.92 24.57 -48.85
C SER A 135 -17.51 24.26 -50.23
N VAL A 136 -18.48 23.34 -50.29
CA VAL A 136 -19.14 22.90 -51.52
C VAL A 136 -20.36 23.76 -51.82
N GLU A 137 -21.04 24.23 -50.78
CA GLU A 137 -22.16 25.16 -50.86
C GLU A 137 -21.87 26.30 -49.88
N GLY A 138 -21.92 27.56 -50.34
CA GLY A 138 -21.93 28.72 -49.44
C GLY A 138 -23.17 28.80 -48.52
N LEU A 139 -23.77 27.66 -48.17
CA LEU A 139 -24.93 27.51 -47.32
C LEU A 139 -24.47 27.49 -45.86
N THR A 140 -24.33 28.69 -45.30
CA THR A 140 -24.41 28.89 -43.85
C THR A 140 -25.66 28.20 -43.32
N PRO A 141 -25.60 27.44 -42.20
CA PRO A 141 -26.80 26.99 -41.51
C PRO A 141 -27.48 28.22 -40.90
N LYS A 142 -28.33 28.88 -41.68
CA LYS A 142 -29.29 29.87 -41.19
C LYS A 142 -30.49 29.12 -40.64
N THR A 143 -30.56 29.13 -39.32
CA THR A 143 -31.78 29.22 -38.51
C THR A 143 -32.93 28.30 -38.92
N LEU A 144 -33.02 27.15 -38.25
CA LEU A 144 -34.28 26.59 -37.73
C LEU A 144 -34.00 25.95 -36.36
#